data_AF-A0A3B8P0L1-F1
#
_entry.id   AF-A0A3B8P0L1-F1
#
_cell.length_a   1.000
_cell.length_b   1.000
_cell.length_c   1.000
_cell.angle_alpha   90.00
_cell.angle_beta   90.00
_cell.angle_gamma   90.00
#
_symmetry.space_group_name_H-M   'P 1'
#
loop_
_entity.id
_entity.type
_entity.pdbx_description
1 polymer ?
#
loop_
_entity_poly.entity_id
_entity_poly.type
_entity_poly.pdbx_seq_one_letter_code
_entity_poly.pdbx_strand_id
1 'polypeptide(L)'
;MPLWRQQLHYRLKEGALIAVGALCLYLWMALLTYDTSDPGFSHTSNVDQVQNAAGRAGAYFADVLFMVLGYFAYIFPLLLAIKTWQIFRERHQPWQWSGWLFSWRLIGLVFLVLSGAALAHIHFHPPASLPFSAGGALGESLGDLARSLLNVQGSTLMFIALFLFGLTVFTDLSWFKVMDMTGKITLDLFELVQGAASRWWEARNERKRLEAQLREVDEPVFNLAPKAAEKPEPAAKPALRERIFKREATAQPVEPREPTFDDEPITQREPTLAREHVV
;
A
#
# COMPACT_ATOMS: atom_id res chain seq x y z
N MET A 1 -14.79 -10.41 -48.83
CA MET A 1 -15.08 -11.12 -47.56
C MET A 1 -16.38 -10.56 -46.99
N PRO A 2 -17.31 -11.38 -46.48
CA PRO A 2 -18.59 -10.89 -45.97
C PRO A 2 -18.45 -10.20 -44.60
N LEU A 3 -19.19 -9.12 -44.38
CA LEU A 3 -19.06 -8.21 -43.23
C LEU A 3 -19.23 -8.92 -41.86
N TRP A 4 -20.10 -9.94 -41.78
CA TRP A 4 -20.33 -10.70 -40.56
C TRP A 4 -19.06 -11.40 -40.04
N ARG A 5 -18.15 -11.82 -40.92
CA ARG A 5 -16.88 -12.43 -40.49
C ARG A 5 -15.98 -11.44 -39.76
N GLN A 6 -15.95 -10.17 -40.19
CA GLN A 6 -15.13 -9.15 -39.52
C GLN A 6 -15.70 -8.83 -38.13
N GLN A 7 -17.02 -8.67 -38.02
CA GLN A 7 -17.70 -8.44 -36.74
C GLN A 7 -17.44 -9.58 -35.74
N LEU A 8 -17.48 -10.84 -36.19
CA LEU A 8 -17.20 -12.00 -35.34
C LEU A 8 -15.80 -11.97 -34.72
N HIS A 9 -14.77 -11.55 -35.47
CA HIS A 9 -13.40 -11.45 -34.93
C HIS A 9 -13.27 -10.36 -33.85
N TYR A 10 -13.96 -9.23 -34.00
CA TYR A 10 -13.98 -8.20 -32.95
C TYR A 10 -14.71 -8.68 -31.69
N ARG A 11 -15.88 -9.32 -31.83
CA ARG A 11 -16.62 -9.88 -30.67
C ARG A 11 -15.84 -10.99 -29.96
N LEU A 12 -15.11 -11.83 -30.70
CA LEU A 12 -14.21 -12.84 -30.11
C LEU A 12 -13.06 -12.20 -29.33
N LYS A 13 -12.46 -11.10 -29.81
CA LYS A 13 -11.44 -10.35 -29.05
C LYS A 13 -11.99 -9.71 -27.79
N GLU A 14 -13.18 -9.09 -27.87
CA GLU A 14 -13.85 -8.49 -26.72
C GLU A 14 -14.19 -9.55 -25.66
N GLY A 15 -14.75 -10.69 -26.07
CA GLY A 15 -15.02 -11.82 -25.18
C GLY A 15 -13.74 -12.42 -24.58
N ALA A 16 -12.67 -12.59 -25.36
CA ALA A 16 -11.38 -13.07 -24.87
C ALA A 16 -10.74 -12.09 -23.87
N LEU A 17 -10.85 -10.78 -24.10
CA LEU A 17 -10.37 -9.76 -23.16
C LEU A 17 -11.12 -9.84 -21.83
N ILE A 18 -12.45 -9.95 -21.86
CA ILE A 18 -13.27 -10.10 -20.65
C ILE A 18 -12.92 -11.40 -19.92
N ALA A 19 -12.77 -12.51 -20.65
CA ALA A 19 -12.42 -13.81 -20.06
C ALA A 19 -11.02 -13.81 -19.40
N VAL A 20 -10.00 -13.27 -20.08
CA VAL A 20 -8.62 -13.19 -19.53
C VAL A 20 -8.56 -12.20 -18.37
N GLY A 21 -9.28 -11.08 -18.43
CA GLY A 21 -9.39 -10.12 -17.33
C GLY A 21 -10.11 -10.70 -16.11
N ALA A 22 -11.21 -11.43 -16.31
CA ALA A 22 -11.92 -12.13 -15.24
C ALA A 22 -11.06 -13.22 -14.61
N LEU A 23 -10.35 -14.03 -15.41
CA LEU A 23 -9.40 -15.03 -14.91
C LEU A 23 -8.25 -14.38 -14.11
N CYS A 24 -7.75 -13.24 -14.57
CA CYS A 24 -6.72 -12.47 -13.87
C CYS A 24 -7.19 -12.01 -12.48
N LEU A 25 -8.41 -11.45 -12.38
CA LEU A 25 -8.99 -11.01 -11.11
C LEU A 25 -9.32 -12.19 -10.20
N TYR A 26 -9.83 -13.28 -10.75
CA TYR A 26 -10.11 -14.52 -10.03
C TYR A 26 -8.84 -15.13 -9.42
N LEU A 27 -7.73 -15.15 -10.16
CA LEU A 27 -6.45 -15.62 -9.63
C LEU A 27 -5.85 -14.66 -8.60
N TRP A 28 -5.94 -13.33 -8.79
CA TRP A 28 -5.53 -12.38 -7.75
C TRP A 28 -6.31 -12.59 -6.45
N MET A 29 -7.63 -12.75 -6.55
CA MET A 29 -8.50 -13.05 -5.41
C MET A 29 -8.11 -14.37 -4.74
N ALA A 30 -7.94 -15.44 -5.53
CA ALA A 30 -7.58 -16.77 -5.04
C ALA A 30 -6.23 -16.80 -4.30
N LEU A 31 -5.20 -16.13 -4.83
CA LEU A 31 -3.86 -16.12 -4.22
C LEU A 31 -3.77 -15.19 -3.01
N LEU A 32 -4.42 -14.01 -3.06
CA LEU A 32 -4.37 -13.04 -1.95
C LEU A 32 -5.23 -13.45 -0.74
N THR A 33 -6.26 -14.27 -0.96
CA THR A 33 -7.11 -14.84 0.10
C THR A 33 -6.83 -16.34 0.32
N TYR A 34 -5.60 -16.79 0.06
CA TYR A 34 -5.18 -18.14 0.39
C TYR A 34 -5.01 -18.30 1.90
N ASP A 35 -5.61 -19.36 2.44
CA ASP A 35 -5.52 -19.78 3.83
C ASP A 35 -5.22 -21.29 3.88
N THR A 36 -4.33 -21.72 4.77
CA THR A 36 -3.93 -23.14 4.88
C THR A 36 -4.97 -24.02 5.57
N SER A 37 -6.01 -23.42 6.16
CA SER A 37 -7.17 -24.15 6.69
C SER A 37 -8.20 -24.49 5.61
N ASP A 38 -8.13 -23.91 4.40
CA ASP A 38 -9.04 -24.23 3.30
C ASP A 38 -8.73 -25.57 2.62
N PRO A 39 -9.73 -26.24 2.01
CA PRO A 39 -9.53 -27.52 1.34
C PRO A 39 -8.62 -27.38 0.12
N GLY A 40 -7.52 -28.14 0.13
CA GLY A 40 -6.48 -28.11 -0.90
C GLY A 40 -6.04 -29.51 -1.34
N PHE A 41 -5.00 -29.53 -2.16
CA PHE A 41 -4.29 -30.76 -2.54
C PHE A 41 -3.27 -31.17 -1.47
N SER A 42 -2.61 -30.18 -0.84
CA SER A 42 -1.67 -30.38 0.27
C SER A 42 -2.35 -30.60 1.62
N HIS A 43 -3.58 -30.11 1.80
CA HIS A 43 -4.33 -30.16 3.05
C HIS A 43 -5.76 -30.66 2.87
N THR A 44 -6.09 -31.80 3.48
CA THR A 44 -7.46 -32.32 3.54
C THR A 44 -8.18 -31.77 4.77
N SER A 45 -8.58 -30.51 4.73
CA SER A 45 -9.50 -29.94 5.70
C SER A 45 -10.94 -30.12 5.23
N ASN A 46 -11.82 -30.57 6.12
CA ASN A 46 -13.26 -30.68 5.83
C ASN A 46 -13.98 -29.52 6.51
N VAL A 47 -13.92 -28.33 5.89
CA VAL A 47 -14.54 -27.12 6.40
C VAL A 47 -15.87 -26.87 5.66
N ASP A 48 -16.93 -26.61 6.44
CA ASP A 48 -18.26 -26.30 5.89
C ASP A 48 -18.26 -24.98 5.10
N GLN A 49 -17.44 -24.01 5.52
CA GLN A 49 -17.25 -22.72 4.85
C GLN A 49 -15.77 -22.48 4.54
N VAL A 50 -15.49 -22.11 3.29
CA VAL A 50 -14.15 -21.79 2.78
C VAL A 50 -13.89 -20.28 2.94
N GLN A 51 -12.71 -19.92 3.41
CA GLN A 51 -12.29 -18.53 3.65
C GLN A 51 -11.85 -17.83 2.36
N ASN A 52 -11.25 -18.58 1.43
CA ASN A 52 -10.85 -18.06 0.12
C ASN A 52 -12.02 -17.43 -0.63
N ALA A 53 -11.88 -16.16 -1.01
CA ALA A 53 -12.93 -15.39 -1.68
C ALA A 53 -13.22 -15.89 -3.11
N ALA A 54 -12.32 -16.67 -3.71
CA ALA A 54 -12.57 -17.41 -4.95
C ALA A 54 -13.23 -18.79 -4.72
N GLY A 55 -13.63 -19.10 -3.48
CA GLY A 55 -14.31 -20.32 -3.08
C GLY A 55 -13.43 -21.57 -3.19
N ARG A 56 -14.06 -22.75 -3.07
CA ARG A 56 -13.37 -24.07 -3.08
C ARG A 56 -12.42 -24.23 -4.26
N ALA A 57 -12.85 -23.89 -5.48
CA ALA A 57 -11.99 -24.01 -6.66
C ALA A 57 -10.77 -23.06 -6.58
N GLY A 58 -10.96 -21.83 -6.09
CA GLY A 58 -9.87 -20.87 -5.86
C GLY A 58 -8.85 -21.35 -4.84
N ALA A 59 -9.31 -21.90 -3.72
CA ALA A 59 -8.44 -22.53 -2.71
C ALA A 59 -7.58 -23.65 -3.31
N TYR A 60 -8.17 -24.59 -4.04
CA TYR A 60 -7.41 -25.66 -4.73
C TYR A 60 -6.39 -25.12 -5.74
N PHE A 61 -6.73 -24.10 -6.54
CA PHE A 61 -5.78 -23.53 -7.50
C PHE A 61 -4.63 -22.78 -6.80
N ALA A 62 -4.92 -22.00 -5.76
CA ALA A 62 -3.91 -21.30 -4.98
C ALA A 62 -2.99 -22.28 -4.26
N ASP A 63 -3.55 -23.32 -3.63
CA ASP A 63 -2.79 -24.37 -2.93
C ASP A 63 -1.80 -25.09 -3.85
N VAL A 64 -2.26 -25.55 -5.02
CA VAL A 64 -1.38 -26.19 -6.02
C VAL A 64 -0.30 -25.22 -6.53
N LEU A 65 -0.65 -23.95 -6.76
CA LEU A 65 0.32 -22.94 -7.21
C LEU A 65 1.38 -22.65 -6.14
N PHE A 66 0.99 -22.50 -4.87
CA PHE A 66 1.92 -22.28 -3.76
C PHE A 66 2.75 -23.53 -3.42
N MET A 67 2.18 -24.73 -3.48
CA MET A 67 2.91 -25.98 -3.33
C MET A 67 4.00 -26.12 -4.41
N VAL A 68 3.69 -25.82 -5.67
CA VAL A 68 4.61 -26.04 -6.79
C VAL A 68 5.65 -24.92 -6.93
N LEU A 69 5.27 -23.66 -6.68
CA LEU A 69 6.07 -22.47 -7.02
C LEU A 69 6.30 -21.47 -5.86
N GLY A 70 5.67 -21.68 -4.70
CA GLY A 70 5.76 -20.78 -3.55
C GLY A 70 5.37 -19.35 -3.93
N TYR A 71 6.14 -18.37 -3.47
CA TYR A 71 5.92 -16.96 -3.80
C TYR A 71 5.92 -16.65 -5.30
N PHE A 72 6.59 -17.47 -6.12
CA PHE A 72 6.60 -17.22 -7.56
C PHE A 72 5.23 -17.46 -8.22
N ALA A 73 4.27 -18.07 -7.52
CA ALA A 73 2.87 -18.19 -7.95
C ALA A 73 2.23 -16.85 -8.37
N TYR A 74 2.58 -15.74 -7.71
CA TYR A 74 2.07 -14.40 -8.02
C TYR A 74 2.45 -13.90 -9.43
N ILE A 75 3.39 -14.56 -10.13
CA ILE A 75 3.71 -14.23 -11.52
C ILE A 75 2.51 -14.46 -12.45
N PHE A 76 1.67 -15.47 -12.20
CA PHE A 76 0.56 -15.82 -13.10
C PHE A 76 -0.49 -14.72 -13.23
N PRO A 77 -1.10 -14.22 -12.13
CA PRO A 77 -2.03 -13.10 -12.22
C PRO A 77 -1.35 -11.81 -12.72
N LEU A 78 -0.06 -11.57 -12.41
CA LEU A 78 0.69 -10.43 -12.95
C LEU A 78 0.85 -10.50 -14.48
N LEU A 79 1.26 -11.64 -15.03
CA LEU A 79 1.41 -11.82 -16.48
C LEU A 79 0.04 -11.77 -17.19
N LEU A 80 -1.03 -12.29 -16.58
CA LEU A 80 -2.39 -12.16 -17.11
C LEU A 80 -2.87 -10.69 -17.11
N ALA A 81 -2.53 -9.89 -16.10
CA ALA A 81 -2.81 -8.45 -16.11
C ALA A 81 -2.10 -7.76 -17.27
N ILE A 82 -0.80 -8.04 -17.47
CA ILE A 82 -0.01 -7.53 -18.60
C ILE A 82 -0.59 -7.97 -19.94
N LYS A 83 -1.02 -9.23 -20.09
CA LYS A 83 -1.65 -9.73 -21.33
C LYS A 83 -3.03 -9.10 -21.56
N THR A 84 -3.84 -8.91 -20.53
CA THR A 84 -5.12 -8.19 -20.62
C THR A 84 -4.90 -6.76 -21.13
N TRP A 85 -3.90 -6.06 -20.59
CA TRP A 85 -3.51 -4.71 -21.02
C TRP A 85 -2.98 -4.67 -22.47
N GLN A 86 -2.16 -5.65 -22.87
CA GLN A 86 -1.70 -5.79 -24.26
C GLN A 86 -2.88 -5.99 -25.22
N ILE A 87 -3.79 -6.93 -24.92
CA ILE A 87 -4.99 -7.20 -25.74
C ILE A 87 -5.90 -5.96 -25.80
N PHE A 88 -6.08 -5.24 -24.69
CA PHE A 88 -6.86 -3.99 -24.64
C PHE A 88 -6.29 -2.92 -25.57
N ARG A 89 -4.97 -2.68 -25.51
CA ARG A 89 -4.28 -1.69 -26.36
C ARG A 89 -4.31 -2.08 -27.84
N GLU A 90 -4.18 -3.37 -28.14
CA GLU A 90 -4.06 -3.90 -29.51
C GLU A 90 -5.43 -4.35 -30.10
N ARG A 91 -6.54 -4.06 -29.42
CA ARG A 91 -7.90 -4.49 -29.82
C ARG A 91 -8.26 -4.11 -31.26
N HIS A 92 -7.83 -2.93 -31.73
CA HIS A 92 -8.10 -2.41 -33.07
C HIS A 92 -7.17 -2.95 -34.18
N GLN A 93 -6.04 -3.58 -33.83
CA GLN A 93 -5.10 -4.15 -34.81
C GLN A 93 -5.62 -5.47 -35.40
N PRO A 94 -5.23 -5.89 -36.61
CA PRO A 94 -5.60 -7.21 -37.14
C PRO A 94 -5.02 -8.33 -36.25
N TRP A 95 -5.77 -9.43 -36.08
CA TRP A 95 -5.31 -10.58 -35.28
C TRP A 95 -4.32 -11.42 -36.09
N GLN A 96 -3.02 -11.20 -35.87
CA GLN A 96 -1.95 -12.00 -36.43
C GLN A 96 -1.50 -13.07 -35.42
N TRP A 97 -2.01 -14.29 -35.57
CA TRP A 97 -1.57 -15.44 -34.77
C TRP A 97 -0.40 -16.14 -35.45
N SER A 98 0.72 -16.27 -34.74
CA SER A 98 1.84 -17.12 -35.13
C SER A 98 2.06 -18.18 -34.05
N GLY A 99 1.77 -19.44 -34.38
CA GLY A 99 2.02 -20.57 -33.48
C GLY A 99 3.51 -20.71 -33.12
N TRP A 100 4.40 -20.32 -34.02
CA TRP A 100 5.84 -20.31 -33.79
C TRP A 100 6.25 -19.31 -32.69
N LEU A 101 5.76 -18.06 -32.78
CA LEU A 101 5.99 -17.06 -31.72
C LEU A 101 5.32 -17.46 -30.40
N PHE A 102 4.16 -18.10 -30.44
CA PHE A 102 3.51 -18.63 -29.24
C PHE A 102 4.35 -19.72 -28.56
N SER A 103 4.86 -20.70 -29.31
CA SER A 103 5.77 -21.73 -28.77
C SER A 103 7.05 -21.12 -28.19
N TRP A 104 7.65 -20.13 -28.86
CA TRP A 104 8.85 -19.48 -28.35
C TRP A 104 8.60 -18.72 -27.04
N ARG A 105 7.50 -17.96 -26.96
CA ARG A 105 7.06 -17.32 -25.71
C ARG A 105 6.75 -18.32 -24.60
N LEU A 106 6.20 -19.50 -24.93
CA LEU A 106 5.95 -20.56 -23.95
C LEU A 106 7.25 -21.14 -23.38
N ILE A 107 8.28 -21.33 -24.22
CA ILE A 107 9.63 -21.69 -23.75
C ILE A 107 10.19 -20.59 -22.83
N GLY A 108 10.02 -19.32 -23.19
CA GLY A 108 10.39 -18.19 -22.33
C GLY A 108 9.67 -18.21 -20.98
N LEU A 109 8.37 -18.51 -20.96
CA LEU A 109 7.58 -18.66 -19.73
C LEU A 109 8.09 -19.82 -18.85
N VAL A 110 8.44 -20.97 -19.44
CA VAL A 110 9.00 -22.10 -18.69
C VAL A 110 10.33 -21.71 -18.03
N PHE A 111 11.25 -21.07 -18.77
CA PHE A 111 12.50 -20.58 -18.17
C PHE A 111 12.26 -19.53 -17.08
N LEU A 112 11.34 -18.59 -17.29
CA LEU A 112 10.95 -17.58 -16.30
C LEU A 112 10.42 -18.22 -15.01
N VAL A 113 9.55 -19.22 -15.12
CA VAL A 113 8.93 -19.90 -13.98
C VAL A 113 9.94 -20.76 -13.22
N LEU A 114 10.73 -21.59 -13.91
CA LEU A 114 11.73 -22.45 -13.27
C LEU A 114 12.82 -21.63 -12.56
N SER A 115 13.35 -20.61 -13.23
CA SER A 115 14.38 -19.75 -12.62
C SER A 115 13.82 -18.84 -11.53
N GLY A 116 12.61 -18.30 -11.70
CA GLY A 116 11.94 -17.48 -10.70
C GLY A 116 11.64 -18.25 -9.41
N ALA A 117 11.13 -19.49 -9.52
CA ALA A 117 10.91 -20.38 -8.39
C ALA A 117 12.23 -20.76 -7.69
N ALA A 118 13.27 -21.14 -8.44
CA ALA A 118 14.56 -21.48 -7.85
C ALA A 118 15.24 -20.26 -7.16
N LEU A 119 15.16 -19.07 -7.77
CA LEU A 119 15.68 -17.84 -7.19
C LEU A 119 14.89 -17.44 -5.93
N ALA A 120 13.56 -17.64 -5.93
CA ALA A 120 12.72 -17.46 -4.75
C ALA A 120 13.16 -18.37 -3.59
N HIS A 121 13.42 -19.65 -3.87
CA HIS A 121 13.90 -20.61 -2.87
C HIS A 121 15.32 -20.31 -2.34
N ILE A 122 16.21 -19.74 -3.17
CA ILE A 122 17.58 -19.42 -2.74
C ILE A 122 17.63 -18.17 -1.85
N HIS A 123 16.79 -17.15 -2.12
CA HIS A 123 16.90 -15.83 -1.49
C HIS A 123 15.78 -15.45 -0.50
N PHE A 124 14.62 -16.10 -0.56
CA PHE A 124 13.50 -15.80 0.33
C PHE A 124 13.29 -16.94 1.33
N HIS A 125 12.89 -16.56 2.55
CA HIS A 125 12.56 -17.50 3.61
C HIS A 125 11.03 -17.73 3.64
N PRO A 126 10.55 -18.97 3.74
CA PRO A 126 9.13 -19.24 3.86
C PRO A 126 8.60 -18.80 5.25
N PRO A 127 7.48 -18.05 5.32
CA PRO A 127 6.72 -17.85 6.54
C PRO A 127 5.92 -19.11 6.87
N ALA A 128 5.45 -19.23 8.11
CA ALA A 128 4.64 -20.37 8.56
C ALA A 128 3.28 -20.53 7.84
N SER A 129 2.86 -19.53 7.05
CA SER A 129 1.63 -19.55 6.25
C SER A 129 1.78 -20.13 4.85
N LEU A 130 3.00 -20.48 4.40
CA LEU A 130 3.22 -21.20 3.15
C LEU A 130 3.32 -22.71 3.44
N PRO A 131 2.63 -23.58 2.70
CA PRO A 131 2.64 -25.04 2.94
C PRO A 131 3.98 -25.70 2.59
N PHE A 132 4.83 -24.98 1.85
CA PHE A 132 6.12 -25.43 1.36
C PHE A 132 7.12 -24.27 1.36
N SER A 133 8.33 -24.53 0.87
CA SER A 133 9.40 -23.53 0.75
C SER A 133 9.04 -22.33 -0.15
N ALA A 134 9.83 -21.26 -0.04
CA ALA A 134 9.57 -19.96 -0.68
C ALA A 134 9.47 -20.01 -2.22
N GLY A 135 10.08 -21.01 -2.85
CA GLY A 135 9.97 -21.30 -4.29
C GLY A 135 9.13 -22.53 -4.64
N GLY A 136 8.40 -23.11 -3.68
CA GLY A 136 7.67 -24.36 -3.84
C GLY A 136 8.57 -25.57 -4.13
N ALA A 137 7.96 -26.72 -4.39
CA ALA A 137 8.66 -27.98 -4.63
C ALA A 137 9.59 -27.94 -5.84
N LEU A 138 9.25 -27.17 -6.89
CA LEU A 138 10.12 -27.00 -8.06
C LEU A 138 11.31 -26.10 -7.75
N GLY A 139 11.08 -24.98 -7.05
CA GLY A 139 12.15 -24.06 -6.67
C GLY A 139 13.13 -24.69 -5.69
N GLU A 140 12.65 -25.53 -4.78
CA GLU A 140 13.48 -26.32 -3.87
C GLU A 140 14.36 -27.31 -4.62
N SER A 141 13.75 -28.23 -5.36
CA SER A 141 14.45 -29.27 -6.11
C SER A 141 15.53 -28.70 -7.05
N LEU A 142 15.20 -27.62 -7.77
CA LEU A 142 16.10 -27.01 -8.75
C LEU A 142 17.14 -26.08 -8.10
N GLY A 143 16.76 -25.37 -7.04
CA GLY A 143 17.64 -24.47 -6.28
C GLY A 143 18.70 -25.23 -5.50
N ASP A 144 18.35 -26.33 -4.84
CA ASP A 144 19.29 -27.16 -4.09
C ASP A 144 20.22 -27.97 -5.01
N LEU A 145 19.69 -28.50 -6.12
CA LEU A 145 20.54 -29.11 -7.15
C LEU A 145 21.58 -28.10 -7.66
N ALA A 146 21.17 -26.88 -8.01
CA ALA A 146 22.09 -25.85 -8.46
C ALA A 146 23.09 -25.45 -7.36
N ARG A 147 22.64 -25.29 -6.10
CA ARG A 147 23.52 -24.97 -4.96
C ARG A 147 24.58 -26.03 -4.74
N SER A 148 24.22 -27.31 -4.88
CA SER A 148 25.17 -28.43 -4.76
C SER A 148 26.24 -28.44 -5.85
N LEU A 149 25.92 -27.94 -7.05
CA LEU A 149 26.81 -27.95 -8.22
C LEU A 149 27.64 -26.67 -8.40
N LEU A 150 27.09 -25.51 -8.07
CA LEU A 150 27.62 -24.18 -8.42
C LEU A 150 27.84 -23.26 -7.21
N ASN A 151 27.51 -23.72 -6.00
CA ASN A 151 27.40 -22.88 -4.79
C ASN A 151 26.35 -21.76 -4.93
N VAL A 152 26.00 -21.08 -3.83
CA VAL A 152 24.90 -20.09 -3.77
C VAL A 152 25.09 -18.96 -4.78
N GLN A 153 26.30 -18.44 -4.91
CA GLN A 153 26.64 -17.33 -5.81
C GLN A 153 26.52 -17.74 -7.28
N GLY A 154 27.07 -18.91 -7.67
CA GLY A 154 27.00 -19.42 -9.04
C GLY A 154 25.58 -19.78 -9.46
N SER A 155 24.82 -20.41 -8.56
CA SER A 155 23.39 -20.72 -8.76
C SER A 155 22.56 -19.45 -8.98
N THR A 156 22.80 -18.43 -8.15
CA THR A 156 22.12 -17.13 -8.25
C THR A 156 22.38 -16.48 -9.60
N LEU A 157 23.64 -16.41 -10.04
CA LEU A 157 24.00 -15.82 -11.33
C LEU A 157 23.38 -16.59 -12.51
N MET A 158 23.41 -17.93 -12.46
CA MET A 158 22.79 -18.78 -13.47
C MET A 158 21.28 -18.56 -13.54
N PHE A 159 20.56 -18.57 -12.41
CA PHE A 159 19.12 -18.36 -12.42
C PHE A 159 18.73 -16.92 -12.80
N ILE A 160 19.49 -15.90 -12.42
CA ILE A 160 19.25 -14.53 -12.92
C ILE A 160 19.41 -14.48 -14.45
N ALA A 161 20.43 -15.13 -15.02
CA ALA A 161 20.61 -15.17 -16.47
C ALA A 161 19.45 -15.90 -17.17
N LEU A 162 19.02 -17.06 -16.66
CA LEU A 162 17.86 -17.80 -17.18
C LEU A 162 16.54 -17.04 -17.01
N PHE A 163 16.39 -16.29 -15.91
CA PHE A 163 15.22 -15.46 -15.63
C PHE A 163 15.12 -14.30 -16.60
N LEU A 164 16.21 -13.55 -16.81
CA LEU A 164 16.26 -12.44 -17.77
C LEU A 164 16.10 -12.93 -19.21
N PHE A 165 16.65 -14.10 -19.56
CA PHE A 165 16.42 -14.75 -20.84
C PHE A 165 14.94 -15.12 -21.03
N GLY A 166 14.35 -15.85 -20.07
CA GLY A 166 12.94 -16.23 -20.09
C GLY A 166 11.99 -15.03 -20.16
N LEU A 167 12.29 -13.98 -19.40
CA LEU A 167 11.57 -12.71 -19.43
C LEU A 167 11.63 -12.07 -20.82
N THR A 168 12.83 -11.91 -21.38
CA THR A 168 13.05 -11.32 -22.71
C THR A 168 12.24 -12.05 -23.78
N VAL A 169 12.30 -13.39 -23.78
CA VAL A 169 11.60 -14.26 -24.74
C VAL A 169 10.08 -14.26 -24.54
N PHE A 170 9.57 -14.21 -23.30
CA PHE A 170 8.12 -14.19 -23.05
C PHE A 170 7.44 -12.86 -23.41
N THR A 171 8.18 -11.76 -23.21
CA THR A 171 7.64 -10.39 -23.32
C THR A 171 7.93 -9.72 -24.67
N ASP A 172 8.80 -10.31 -25.50
CA ASP A 172 9.41 -9.69 -26.68
C ASP A 172 10.06 -8.33 -26.35
N LEU A 173 10.74 -8.25 -25.19
CA LEU A 173 11.41 -7.02 -24.76
C LEU A 173 12.60 -6.71 -25.67
N SER A 174 12.52 -5.56 -26.35
CA SER A 174 13.69 -4.91 -26.92
C SER A 174 14.45 -4.19 -25.80
N TRP A 175 15.70 -4.59 -25.56
CA TRP A 175 16.58 -3.96 -24.57
C TRP A 175 16.79 -2.46 -24.81
N PHE A 176 16.77 -1.99 -26.07
CA PHE A 176 16.77 -0.57 -26.39
C PHE A 176 15.57 0.15 -25.76
N LYS A 177 14.36 -0.41 -25.92
CA LYS A 177 13.14 0.15 -25.34
C LYS A 177 13.14 0.14 -23.81
N VAL A 178 13.82 -0.84 -23.18
CA VAL A 178 14.04 -0.85 -21.73
C VAL A 178 15.00 0.26 -21.31
N MET A 179 16.10 0.45 -22.03
CA MET A 179 17.06 1.54 -21.78
C MET A 179 16.40 2.91 -21.94
N ASP A 180 15.67 3.14 -23.03
CA ASP A 180 14.94 4.39 -23.29
C ASP A 180 13.91 4.69 -22.18
N MET A 181 13.12 3.68 -21.78
CA MET A 181 12.10 3.85 -20.74
C MET A 181 12.73 4.09 -19.37
N THR A 182 13.82 3.39 -19.04
CA THR A 182 14.54 3.56 -17.77
C THR A 182 15.21 4.94 -17.71
N GLY A 183 15.82 5.38 -18.82
CA GLY A 183 16.39 6.71 -18.98
C GLY A 183 15.32 7.80 -18.79
N LYS A 184 14.16 7.65 -19.43
CA LYS A 184 13.02 8.55 -19.24
C LYS A 184 12.55 8.58 -17.78
N ILE A 185 12.28 7.44 -17.14
CA ILE A 185 11.83 7.41 -15.75
C ILE A 185 12.86 8.05 -14.81
N THR A 186 14.16 7.87 -15.09
CA THR A 186 15.24 8.49 -14.30
C THR A 186 15.25 10.01 -14.46
N LEU A 187 15.05 10.52 -15.69
CA LEU A 187 14.94 11.95 -15.97
C LEU A 187 13.66 12.55 -15.35
N ASP A 188 12.49 11.95 -15.58
CA ASP A 188 11.21 12.37 -15.00
C ASP A 188 11.28 12.42 -13.46
N LEU A 189 11.94 11.44 -12.82
CA LEU A 189 12.15 11.41 -11.37
C LEU A 189 13.15 12.49 -10.92
N PHE A 190 14.23 12.70 -11.67
CA PHE A 190 15.22 13.75 -11.37
C PHE A 190 14.59 15.15 -11.45
N GLU A 191 13.78 15.43 -12.48
CA GLU A 191 13.02 16.67 -12.60
C GLU A 191 12.01 16.83 -11.45
N LEU A 192 11.31 15.76 -11.06
CA LEU A 192 10.36 15.79 -9.95
C LEU A 192 11.04 16.07 -8.61
N VAL A 193 12.20 15.46 -8.35
CA VAL A 193 13.02 15.70 -7.16
C VAL A 193 13.62 17.11 -7.17
N GLN A 194 14.18 17.57 -8.30
CA GLN A 194 14.75 18.91 -8.43
C GLN A 194 13.67 19.99 -8.25
N GLY A 195 12.49 19.81 -8.86
CA GLY A 195 11.36 20.72 -8.69
C GLY A 195 10.75 20.67 -7.29
N ALA A 196 10.78 19.53 -6.60
CA ALA A 196 10.37 19.45 -5.19
C ALA A 196 11.38 20.17 -4.28
N ALA A 197 12.69 20.00 -4.54
CA ALA A 197 13.76 20.66 -3.80
C ALA A 197 13.76 22.18 -4.01
N SER A 198 13.55 22.67 -5.24
CA SER A 198 13.45 24.11 -5.52
C SER A 198 12.26 24.74 -4.80
N ARG A 199 11.06 24.15 -4.92
CA ARG A 199 9.85 24.61 -4.21
C ARG A 199 10.04 24.60 -2.68
N TRP A 200 10.74 23.61 -2.14
CA TRP A 200 11.04 23.54 -0.70
C TRP A 200 12.04 24.62 -0.25
N TRP A 201 13.08 24.89 -1.05
CA TRP A 201 14.02 25.98 -0.79
C TRP A 201 13.38 27.36 -0.94
N GLU A 202 12.54 27.56 -1.94
CA GLU A 202 11.77 28.79 -2.17
C GLU A 202 10.84 29.08 -0.99
N ALA A 203 9.98 28.11 -0.60
CA ALA A 203 9.09 28.25 0.56
C ALA A 203 9.86 28.50 1.88
N ARG A 204 11.09 27.99 2.02
CA ARG A 204 11.94 28.25 3.18
C ARG A 204 12.58 29.65 3.14
N ASN A 205 12.90 30.17 1.95
CA ASN A 205 13.43 31.52 1.77
C ASN A 205 12.33 32.59 1.91
N GLU A 206 11.12 32.32 1.45
CA GLU A 206 9.95 33.19 1.65
C GLU A 206 9.62 33.34 3.14
N ARG A 207 9.57 32.23 3.89
CA ARG A 207 9.37 32.27 5.36
C ARG A 207 10.40 33.16 6.06
N LYS A 208 11.69 33.04 5.72
CA LYS A 208 12.75 33.90 6.26
C LYS A 208 12.60 35.37 5.87
N ARG A 209 12.11 35.67 4.66
CA ARG A 209 11.86 37.05 4.21
C ARG A 209 10.68 37.68 4.95
N LEU A 210 9.59 36.92 5.13
CA LEU A 210 8.43 37.32 5.92
C LEU A 210 8.81 37.58 7.39
N GLU A 211 9.59 36.68 8.01
CA GLU A 211 10.12 36.86 9.37
C GLU A 211 11.03 38.10 9.48
N ALA A 212 11.87 38.37 8.47
CA ALA A 212 12.72 39.56 8.45
C ALA A 212 11.91 40.86 8.31
N GLN A 213 10.90 40.89 7.44
CA GLN A 213 10.01 42.04 7.27
C GLN A 213 9.18 42.33 8.53
N LEU A 214 8.65 41.30 9.20
CA LEU A 214 7.96 41.46 10.48
C LEU A 214 8.89 42.07 11.55
N ARG A 215 10.13 41.57 11.62
CA ARG A 215 11.14 42.07 12.57
C ARG A 215 11.60 43.50 12.28
N GLU A 216 11.67 43.91 11.01
CA GLU A 216 11.99 45.28 10.61
C GLU A 216 10.85 46.26 10.91
N VAL A 217 9.59 45.81 10.96
CA VAL A 217 8.43 46.61 11.39
C VAL A 217 8.35 46.76 12.91
N ASP A 218 8.85 45.79 13.69
CA ASP A 218 8.93 45.89 15.16
C ASP A 218 10.14 46.72 15.66
N GLU A 219 11.28 46.72 14.96
CA GLU A 219 12.48 47.52 15.28
C GLU A 219 12.24 49.04 15.53
N PRO A 220 11.47 49.79 14.72
CA PRO A 220 11.26 51.23 14.94
C PRO A 220 10.52 51.57 16.24
N VAL A 221 9.93 50.60 16.93
CA VAL A 221 9.25 50.82 18.22
C VAL A 221 10.25 50.95 19.38
N PHE A 222 11.45 50.38 19.29
CA PHE A 222 12.40 50.35 20.42
C PHE A 222 13.27 51.62 20.57
N ASN A 223 13.33 52.48 19.55
CA ASN A 223 14.15 53.70 19.56
C ASN A 223 13.38 54.98 19.94
N LEU A 224 12.09 54.89 20.29
CA LEU A 224 11.30 56.00 20.83
C LEU A 224 11.42 56.10 22.36
N ALA A 225 12.64 56.29 22.86
CA ALA A 225 12.86 56.74 24.23
C ALA A 225 12.31 58.18 24.39
N PRO A 226 11.26 58.44 25.20
CA PRO A 226 10.64 59.76 25.26
C PRO A 226 11.58 60.76 25.94
N LYS A 227 11.99 61.79 25.19
CA LYS A 227 12.78 62.89 25.73
C LYS A 227 11.88 63.88 26.49
N ALA A 228 12.31 64.23 27.70
CA ALA A 228 11.81 65.31 28.56
C ALA A 228 10.43 65.11 29.24
N ALA A 229 10.49 64.72 30.51
CA ALA A 229 9.68 65.33 31.56
C ALA A 229 10.62 65.65 32.75
N GLU A 230 10.72 66.92 33.11
CA GLU A 230 11.70 67.42 34.09
C GLU A 230 11.07 67.49 35.50
N LYS A 231 11.69 66.78 36.45
CA LYS A 231 11.71 66.89 37.94
C LYS A 231 10.63 67.71 38.70
N PRO A 232 10.18 67.22 39.89
CA PRO A 232 11.10 67.16 41.04
C PRO A 232 11.01 65.95 42.01
N GLU A 233 12.12 65.71 42.67
CA GLU A 233 12.32 64.89 43.90
C GLU A 233 12.38 65.81 45.14
N PRO A 234 12.45 65.31 46.40
CA PRO A 234 12.00 64.00 46.92
C PRO A 234 11.23 64.11 48.27
N ALA A 235 10.20 63.27 48.53
CA ALA A 235 9.64 63.14 49.89
C ALA A 235 8.98 61.78 50.20
N ALA A 236 9.55 61.07 51.19
CA ALA A 236 8.94 60.11 52.12
C ALA A 236 7.95 59.02 51.61
N LYS A 237 8.45 57.77 51.50
CA LYS A 237 7.68 56.56 51.88
C LYS A 237 7.91 56.32 53.38
N PRO A 238 6.87 56.08 54.21
CA PRO A 238 6.56 54.67 54.53
C PRO A 238 5.08 54.31 54.81
N ALA A 239 4.14 55.26 54.84
CA ALA A 239 2.79 55.06 55.43
C ALA A 239 1.87 54.02 54.74
N LEU A 240 2.21 53.54 53.53
CA LEU A 240 1.37 52.60 52.80
C LEU A 240 1.59 51.13 53.21
N ARG A 241 2.80 50.75 53.67
CA ARG A 241 3.09 49.35 54.02
C ARG A 241 2.40 48.89 55.31
N GLU A 242 2.31 49.76 56.32
CA GLU A 242 1.61 49.45 57.58
C GLU A 242 0.10 49.20 57.37
N ARG A 243 -0.52 49.92 56.43
CA ARG A 243 -1.95 49.75 56.09
C ARG A 243 -2.26 48.41 55.42
N ILE A 244 -1.29 47.81 54.73
CA ILE A 244 -1.46 46.48 54.11
C ILE A 244 -1.33 45.40 55.19
N PHE A 245 -0.24 45.43 55.98
CA PHE A 245 0.01 44.45 57.05
C PHE A 245 -1.11 44.39 58.09
N LYS A 246 -1.68 45.54 58.48
CA LYS A 246 -2.78 45.57 59.46
C LYS A 246 -4.11 45.01 58.90
N ARG A 247 -4.26 44.96 57.58
CA ARG A 247 -5.47 44.45 56.90
C ARG A 247 -5.44 42.93 56.75
N GLU A 248 -4.27 42.35 56.47
CA GLU A 248 -4.08 40.90 56.42
C GLU A 248 -4.20 40.26 57.81
N ALA A 249 -3.70 40.90 58.87
CA ALA A 249 -3.78 40.38 60.24
C ALA A 249 -5.19 40.34 60.86
N THR A 250 -6.22 40.88 60.19
CA THR A 250 -7.59 41.00 60.75
C THR A 250 -8.62 40.07 60.05
N ALA A 251 -8.23 39.35 59.00
CA ALA A 251 -9.13 38.43 58.30
C ALA A 251 -9.13 37.04 58.95
N GLN A 252 -10.23 36.67 59.62
CA GLN A 252 -10.41 35.31 60.16
C GLN A 252 -10.65 34.30 59.01
N PRO A 253 -10.18 33.04 59.11
CA PRO A 253 -10.37 32.05 58.06
C PRO A 253 -11.83 31.62 57.95
N VAL A 254 -12.35 31.55 56.72
CA VAL A 254 -13.65 30.91 56.42
C VAL A 254 -13.38 29.47 55.97
N GLU A 255 -13.96 28.51 56.68
CA GLU A 255 -13.81 27.08 56.45
C GLU A 255 -14.62 26.62 55.21
N PRO A 256 -14.00 25.95 54.21
CA PRO A 256 -14.72 25.45 53.04
C PRO A 256 -15.63 24.26 53.38
N ARG A 257 -16.91 24.36 53.00
CA ARG A 257 -17.95 23.34 53.25
C ARG A 257 -17.97 22.32 52.10
N GLU A 258 -17.93 21.03 52.41
CA GLU A 258 -18.01 19.96 51.41
C GLU A 258 -19.40 19.88 50.73
N PRO A 259 -19.48 19.48 49.44
CA PRO A 259 -20.75 19.28 48.75
C PRO A 259 -21.38 17.92 49.11
N THR A 260 -22.61 17.95 49.59
CA THR A 260 -23.41 16.75 49.89
C THR A 260 -23.92 16.09 48.60
N PHE A 261 -23.87 14.75 48.55
CA PHE A 261 -24.56 13.94 47.53
C PHE A 261 -25.96 13.60 48.04
N ASP A 262 -26.99 13.94 47.28
CA ASP A 262 -28.38 13.55 47.56
C ASP A 262 -28.81 12.41 46.61
N ASP A 263 -29.06 11.23 47.18
CA ASP A 263 -29.71 10.10 46.50
C ASP A 263 -31.24 10.24 46.57
N GLU A 264 -31.96 10.17 45.44
CA GLU A 264 -33.39 9.84 45.42
C GLU A 264 -33.74 8.76 44.37
N PRO A 265 -34.66 7.82 44.68
CA PRO A 265 -34.93 6.66 43.83
C PRO A 265 -35.99 6.90 42.75
N ILE A 266 -35.77 6.30 41.58
CA ILE A 266 -36.70 6.31 40.44
C ILE A 266 -37.99 5.55 40.79
N THR A 267 -39.11 6.27 40.91
CA THR A 267 -40.44 5.68 41.10
C THR A 267 -41.19 5.54 39.77
N GLN A 268 -41.74 4.34 39.53
CA GLN A 268 -42.45 3.95 38.31
C GLN A 268 -43.79 4.68 38.13
N ARG A 269 -44.23 4.87 36.87
CA ARG A 269 -45.63 5.13 36.52
C ARG A 269 -46.03 4.35 35.26
N GLU A 270 -47.10 3.57 35.37
CA GLU A 270 -47.75 2.87 34.25
C GLU A 270 -48.58 3.84 33.39
N PRO A 271 -48.78 3.56 32.09
CA PRO A 271 -49.76 4.27 31.26
C PRO A 271 -51.15 3.61 31.33
N THR A 272 -52.17 4.43 31.59
CA THR A 272 -53.57 4.03 31.64
C THR A 272 -54.14 3.75 30.25
N LEU A 273 -54.78 2.59 30.07
CA LEU A 273 -55.65 2.29 28.93
C LEU A 273 -57.11 2.57 29.28
N ALA A 274 -57.77 3.42 28.49
CA ALA A 274 -59.22 3.61 28.54
C ALA A 274 -59.81 3.52 27.13
N ARG A 275 -60.79 2.64 26.95
CA ARG A 275 -61.69 2.64 25.79
C ARG A 275 -63.07 2.16 26.24
N GLU A 276 -64.11 2.82 25.74
CA GLU A 276 -65.43 2.82 26.37
C GLU A 276 -66.30 1.57 26.07
N HIS A 277 -67.03 1.12 27.10
CA HIS A 277 -68.50 0.98 27.16
C HIS A 277 -69.30 1.71 26.05
N VAL A 278 -70.57 1.46 25.72
CA VAL A 278 -71.66 0.53 26.07
C VAL A 278 -72.47 0.31 24.76
N VAL A 279 -73.33 -0.70 24.60
CA VAL A 279 -73.93 -1.65 25.56
C VAL A 279 -73.50 -3.07 25.21
#